data_AF-A0A956F2C2-F1
#
_entry.id   AF-A0A956F2C2-F1
#
_cell.length_a   1.000
_cell.length_b   1.000
_cell.length_c   1.000
_cell.angle_alpha   90.00
_cell.angle_beta   90.00
_cell.angle_gamma   90.00
#
_symmetry.space_group_name_H-M   'P 1'
#
loop_
_entity.id
_entity.type
_entity.pdbx_description
1 polymer ?
#
loop_
_entity_poly.entity_id
_entity_poly.type
_entity_poly.pdbx_seq_one_letter_code
_entity_poly.pdbx_strand_id
1 'polypeptide(L)'
;MSRRKPVDSQRPQNDRQLLYAALVLGSLVVVVTCGTGTLPSAQPSAPPPQDPVSVPTSVSEASTSPPEAPAPEVSVAAVEEPAPDPAPEAAKGPLGRFQAALRELKDGKRKRSIRVTWLGDSHTAADFWTDAVRQRLNAEAAPGGPGFVYLGLDPYRHSGFSISRDGDWQHIPGAPSTSSKTADGVFGIGGVRTSFGSGDAKLTLTPRSGTLKGTARWTLYFRMPDGKTRFRVKLGDKSKTVKAKHVGQIERSLLEGSASESLVIEPGSGRPELFGAVLEGSGPGVVLDTLGINGARVATALAWEEGAFVELLKQREPDLVILAYGTNEAGANYAVEKYRPQFESLMKRVRRAAPETSCALFGPTDWVKNEERVMAIDQLERSVATSLGCAYFSVFDAMGGKGSITRWAKQSPPLAAPDHIHLTPKGYQKLGDATADFLLGR
;
A
#
# COMPACT_ATOMS: atom_id res chain seq x y z
N MET A 1 44.88 15.76 -59.85
CA MET A 1 45.77 14.88 -59.05
C MET A 1 45.02 14.57 -57.75
N SER A 2 44.34 13.42 -57.65
CA SER A 2 44.82 12.13 -57.09
C SER A 2 45.05 12.23 -55.57
N ARG A 3 44.55 11.38 -54.65
CA ARG A 3 43.68 10.18 -54.63
C ARG A 3 43.42 9.83 -53.14
N ARG A 4 42.25 9.22 -52.87
CA ARG A 4 41.92 8.16 -51.87
C ARG A 4 41.76 8.46 -50.35
N LYS A 5 40.55 8.08 -49.86
CA LYS A 5 40.08 7.70 -48.49
C LYS A 5 40.73 6.37 -47.99
N PRO A 6 40.35 5.66 -46.86
CA PRO A 6 39.22 5.83 -45.88
C PRO A 6 39.48 5.42 -44.38
N VAL A 7 38.37 5.29 -43.60
CA VAL A 7 38.11 4.44 -42.39
C VAL A 7 38.33 5.14 -41.02
N ASP A 8 37.48 5.08 -39.97
CA ASP A 8 36.10 4.63 -39.72
C ASP A 8 35.62 5.06 -38.30
N SER A 9 34.28 5.02 -38.12
CA SER A 9 33.39 4.86 -36.95
C SER A 9 33.61 5.58 -35.59
N GLN A 10 32.59 6.29 -35.08
CA GLN A 10 31.50 5.75 -34.24
C GLN A 10 30.44 6.82 -33.87
N ARG A 11 29.21 6.35 -33.62
CA ARG A 11 27.91 7.05 -33.51
C ARG A 11 27.68 7.82 -32.20
N PRO A 12 26.72 8.78 -32.18
CA PRO A 12 26.20 9.41 -30.97
C PRO A 12 25.05 8.64 -30.29
N GLN A 13 24.76 9.11 -29.08
CA GLN A 13 23.85 8.65 -28.02
C GLN A 13 22.46 8.16 -28.47
N ASN A 14 22.02 7.04 -27.87
CA ASN A 14 20.65 6.54 -27.94
C ASN A 14 19.86 6.93 -26.68
N ASP A 15 18.81 7.71 -26.91
CA ASP A 15 17.61 7.79 -26.06
C ASP A 15 16.99 6.40 -25.90
N ARG A 16 16.68 6.00 -24.67
CA ARG A 16 15.89 4.80 -24.38
C ARG A 16 14.50 5.18 -23.90
N GLN A 17 13.55 5.16 -24.84
CA GLN A 17 12.13 5.01 -24.56
C GLN A 17 11.89 3.64 -23.91
N LEU A 18 11.27 3.62 -22.74
CA LEU A 18 10.81 2.41 -22.05
C LEU A 18 9.43 2.01 -22.61
N LEU A 19 9.43 0.99 -23.47
CA LEU A 19 8.23 0.28 -23.92
C LEU A 19 7.87 -0.81 -22.91
N TYR A 20 6.66 -0.75 -22.37
CA TYR A 20 6.04 -1.79 -21.56
C TYR A 20 5.63 -2.97 -22.45
N ALA A 21 6.12 -4.18 -22.16
CA ALA A 21 5.63 -5.42 -22.77
C ALA A 21 4.86 -6.23 -21.73
N ALA A 22 3.56 -6.43 -21.98
CA ALA A 22 2.70 -7.32 -21.24
C ALA A 22 2.90 -8.77 -21.73
N LEU A 23 3.18 -9.70 -20.81
CA LEU A 23 3.26 -11.13 -21.09
C LEU A 23 1.84 -11.71 -21.17
N VAL A 24 1.43 -12.10 -22.38
CA VAL A 24 0.26 -12.95 -22.65
C VAL A 24 0.75 -14.39 -22.72
N LEU A 25 0.36 -15.23 -21.76
CA LEU A 25 0.55 -16.68 -21.84
C LEU A 25 -0.53 -17.26 -22.76
N GLY A 26 -0.14 -17.60 -24.00
CA GLY A 26 -0.95 -18.40 -24.91
C GLY A 26 -0.91 -19.87 -24.52
N SER A 27 -2.07 -20.46 -24.28
CA SER A 27 -2.25 -21.89 -24.09
C SER A 27 -2.08 -22.62 -25.42
N LEU A 28 -1.11 -23.54 -25.50
CA LEU A 28 -0.94 -24.41 -26.67
C LEU A 28 -1.96 -25.55 -26.60
N VAL A 29 -2.91 -25.55 -27.53
CA VAL A 29 -3.79 -26.69 -27.82
C VAL A 29 -2.99 -27.70 -28.63
N VAL A 30 -2.82 -28.91 -28.09
CA VAL A 30 -2.30 -30.06 -28.84
C VAL A 30 -3.50 -30.87 -29.35
N VAL A 31 -3.71 -30.81 -30.66
CA VAL A 31 -4.60 -31.72 -31.39
C VAL A 31 -3.79 -32.96 -31.76
N VAL A 32 -4.20 -34.13 -31.28
CA VAL A 32 -3.74 -35.43 -31.80
C VAL A 32 -4.93 -36.14 -32.40
N THR A 33 -4.86 -36.40 -33.70
CA THR A 33 -5.83 -37.16 -34.48
C THR A 33 -5.61 -38.67 -34.38
N CYS A 34 -6.72 -39.39 -34.47
CA CYS A 34 -6.90 -40.84 -34.27
C CYS A 34 -6.03 -41.77 -35.14
N GLY A 35 -5.63 -42.89 -34.53
CA GLY A 35 -5.25 -44.13 -35.22
C GLY A 35 -5.99 -45.31 -34.58
N THR A 36 -6.73 -46.07 -35.39
CA THR A 36 -7.61 -47.19 -35.01
C THR A 36 -6.83 -48.48 -34.74
N GLY A 37 -7.12 -49.13 -33.62
CA GLY A 37 -6.69 -50.51 -33.32
C GLY A 37 -7.48 -51.10 -32.15
N THR A 38 -8.35 -52.06 -32.44
CA THR A 38 -9.23 -52.81 -31.51
C THR A 38 -8.49 -53.92 -30.75
N LEU A 39 -8.86 -54.18 -29.47
CA LEU A 39 -8.98 -55.48 -28.76
C LEU A 39 -9.26 -55.26 -27.22
N PRO A 40 -9.71 -56.25 -26.42
CA PRO A 40 -11.11 -56.45 -26.01
C PRO A 40 -11.43 -56.15 -24.52
N SER A 41 -12.74 -56.16 -24.23
CA SER A 41 -13.42 -55.90 -22.96
C SER A 41 -13.13 -56.90 -21.84
N ALA A 42 -12.85 -56.41 -20.62
CA ALA A 42 -12.95 -57.15 -19.36
C ALA A 42 -13.58 -56.27 -18.27
N GLN A 43 -14.71 -56.71 -17.72
CA GLN A 43 -15.40 -56.09 -16.58
C GLN A 43 -14.79 -56.57 -15.25
N PRO A 44 -14.67 -55.72 -14.22
CA PRO A 44 -14.46 -56.16 -12.85
C PRO A 44 -15.79 -56.39 -12.11
N SER A 45 -15.87 -57.53 -11.42
CA SER A 45 -16.98 -58.05 -10.63
C SER A 45 -17.13 -57.34 -9.26
N ALA A 46 -18.37 -57.21 -8.80
CA ALA A 46 -18.74 -56.65 -7.50
C ALA A 46 -18.66 -57.69 -6.36
N PRO A 47 -18.32 -57.30 -5.12
CA PRO A 47 -18.37 -58.16 -3.94
C PRO A 47 -19.78 -58.25 -3.30
N PRO A 48 -20.07 -59.31 -2.52
CA PRO A 48 -21.41 -59.59 -1.97
C PRO A 48 -21.77 -58.76 -0.72
N PRO A 49 -23.05 -58.69 -0.33
CA PRO A 49 -23.52 -57.85 0.78
C PRO A 49 -23.23 -58.47 2.15
N GLN A 50 -22.96 -57.63 3.15
CA GLN A 50 -22.85 -58.00 4.56
C GLN A 50 -23.99 -57.37 5.38
N ASP A 51 -24.61 -58.20 6.23
CA ASP A 51 -25.70 -57.89 7.15
C ASP A 51 -25.30 -56.98 8.33
N PRO A 52 -26.27 -56.32 9.00
CA PRO A 52 -25.99 -55.18 9.89
C PRO A 52 -25.56 -55.65 11.29
N VAL A 53 -24.48 -55.04 11.81
CA VAL A 53 -24.03 -55.26 13.19
C VAL A 53 -24.25 -53.99 14.02
N SER A 54 -24.91 -54.23 15.15
CA SER A 54 -25.39 -53.32 16.18
C SER A 54 -24.31 -52.43 16.82
N VAL A 55 -24.69 -51.18 17.11
CA VAL A 55 -23.92 -50.19 17.87
C VAL A 55 -23.97 -50.52 19.36
N PRO A 56 -22.83 -50.60 20.07
CA PRO A 56 -22.80 -50.41 21.51
C PRO A 56 -22.39 -48.97 21.85
N THR A 57 -23.23 -48.33 22.67
CA THR A 57 -22.97 -47.07 23.35
C THR A 57 -21.83 -47.25 24.35
N SER A 58 -20.74 -46.49 24.21
CA SER A 58 -19.82 -46.23 25.32
C SER A 58 -19.45 -44.75 25.37
N VAL A 59 -19.69 -44.18 26.54
CA VAL A 59 -19.36 -42.83 26.93
C VAL A 59 -17.87 -42.81 27.25
N SER A 60 -17.07 -41.93 26.64
CA SER A 60 -15.71 -41.65 27.09
C SER A 60 -15.29 -40.22 26.75
N GLU A 61 -15.25 -39.43 27.81
CA GLU A 61 -14.41 -38.28 28.13
C GLU A 61 -13.92 -37.33 27.03
N ALA A 62 -14.31 -36.06 27.22
CA ALA A 62 -13.82 -34.90 26.51
C ALA A 62 -12.28 -34.78 26.63
N SER A 63 -11.58 -34.93 25.52
CA SER A 63 -10.19 -34.52 25.39
C SER A 63 -10.16 -33.04 25.05
N THR A 64 -9.87 -32.22 26.06
CA THR A 64 -9.63 -30.78 25.92
C THR A 64 -8.40 -30.54 25.05
N SER A 65 -8.58 -29.81 23.96
CA SER A 65 -7.47 -29.27 23.16
C SER A 65 -6.55 -28.42 24.04
N PRO A 66 -5.22 -28.47 23.88
CA PRO A 66 -4.32 -27.58 24.61
C PRO A 66 -4.66 -26.11 24.27
N PRO A 67 -4.53 -25.18 25.23
CA PRO A 67 -4.75 -23.77 24.95
C PRO A 67 -3.80 -23.30 23.84
N GLU A 68 -4.37 -22.61 22.87
CA GLU A 68 -3.64 -21.89 21.83
C GLU A 68 -2.59 -21.01 22.51
N ALA A 69 -1.32 -21.22 22.17
CA ALA A 69 -0.22 -20.43 22.70
C ALA A 69 -0.51 -18.94 22.43
N PRO A 70 -0.31 -18.05 23.41
CA PRO A 70 -0.57 -16.63 23.21
C PRO A 70 0.24 -16.14 22.00
N ALA A 71 -0.42 -15.38 21.12
CA ALA A 71 0.25 -14.70 20.03
C ALA A 71 1.45 -13.91 20.60
N PRO A 72 2.62 -13.92 19.93
CA PRO A 72 3.78 -13.19 20.42
C PRO A 72 3.39 -11.73 20.64
N GLU A 73 3.64 -11.21 21.85
CA GLU A 73 3.45 -9.80 22.16
C GLU A 73 4.39 -8.97 21.27
N VAL A 74 3.84 -8.40 20.20
CA VAL A 74 4.53 -7.41 19.38
C VAL A 74 4.60 -6.12 20.20
N SER A 75 5.68 -5.98 20.95
CA SER A 75 6.02 -4.72 21.62
C SER A 75 6.75 -3.81 20.64
N VAL A 76 6.34 -2.55 20.59
CA VAL A 76 7.04 -1.48 19.88
C VAL A 76 7.54 -0.51 20.95
N ALA A 77 8.83 -0.21 20.93
CA ALA A 77 9.43 0.64 21.97
C ALA A 77 8.89 2.09 21.87
N ALA A 78 8.27 2.59 22.94
CA ALA A 78 7.75 3.95 23.04
C ALA A 78 8.89 4.99 23.20
N VAL A 79 8.74 6.16 22.57
CA VAL A 79 9.57 7.35 22.82
C VAL A 79 8.68 8.59 22.68
N GLU A 80 8.79 9.53 23.62
CA GLU A 80 8.04 10.80 23.70
C GLU A 80 8.13 11.63 22.41
N GLU A 81 6.97 11.90 21.82
CA GLU A 81 6.74 13.02 20.90
C GLU A 81 6.08 14.16 21.69
N PRO A 82 6.20 15.43 21.27
CA PRO A 82 5.48 16.53 21.91
C PRO A 82 3.99 16.18 22.01
N ALA A 83 3.39 16.52 23.15
CA ALA A 83 1.99 16.20 23.43
C ALA A 83 1.08 16.62 22.26
N PRO A 84 0.08 15.80 21.89
CA PRO A 84 -0.80 16.12 20.79
C PRO A 84 -1.44 17.48 21.02
N ASP A 85 -1.41 18.35 20.00
CA ASP A 85 -2.25 19.54 19.98
C ASP A 85 -3.70 19.09 20.30
N PRO A 86 -4.43 19.79 21.19
CA PRO A 86 -5.81 19.44 21.49
C PRO A 86 -6.59 19.30 20.18
N ALA A 87 -7.42 18.26 20.09
CA ALA A 87 -8.20 18.01 18.89
C ALA A 87 -8.94 19.31 18.50
N PRO A 88 -8.90 19.71 17.21
CA PRO A 88 -9.65 20.88 16.76
C PRO A 88 -11.09 20.78 17.24
N GLU A 89 -11.66 21.90 17.69
CA GLU A 89 -13.06 21.97 18.13
C GLU A 89 -13.97 21.31 17.08
N ALA A 90 -15.03 20.60 17.52
CA ALA A 90 -15.82 19.70 16.69
C ALA A 90 -16.45 20.39 15.46
N ALA A 91 -15.67 20.47 14.39
CA ALA A 91 -16.14 20.94 13.10
C ALA A 91 -17.11 19.90 12.51
N LYS A 92 -18.20 20.39 11.92
CA LYS A 92 -19.32 19.57 11.47
C LYS A 92 -18.89 18.60 10.36
N GLY A 93 -19.45 17.39 10.41
CA GLY A 93 -19.32 16.37 9.35
C GLY A 93 -18.05 15.51 9.41
N PRO A 94 -17.98 14.45 8.58
CA PRO A 94 -16.91 13.45 8.65
C PRO A 94 -15.47 13.95 8.43
N LEU A 95 -15.31 15.05 7.68
CA LEU A 95 -14.02 15.68 7.41
C LEU A 95 -13.78 16.95 8.23
N GLY A 96 -14.71 17.31 9.12
CA GLY A 96 -14.70 18.61 9.80
C GLY A 96 -13.39 18.86 10.53
N ARG A 97 -12.89 17.88 11.28
CA ARG A 97 -11.64 18.00 12.04
C ARG A 97 -10.42 18.13 11.14
N PHE A 98 -10.33 17.35 10.07
CA PHE A 98 -9.27 17.48 9.07
C PHE A 98 -9.28 18.87 8.43
N GLN A 99 -10.45 19.38 8.05
CA GLN A 99 -10.59 20.72 7.47
C GLN A 99 -10.31 21.83 8.49
N ALA A 100 -10.64 21.63 9.76
CA ALA A 100 -10.27 22.54 10.85
C ALA A 100 -8.75 22.58 11.04
N ALA A 101 -8.10 21.42 11.07
CA ALA A 101 -6.66 21.30 11.13
C ALA A 101 -5.97 22.06 9.97
N LEU A 102 -6.49 21.93 8.74
CA LEU A 102 -5.99 22.67 7.58
C LEU A 102 -6.08 24.19 7.77
N ARG A 103 -7.20 24.69 8.32
CA ARG A 103 -7.37 26.12 8.63
C ARG A 103 -6.39 26.58 9.72
N GLU A 104 -6.24 25.82 10.79
CA GLU A 104 -5.28 26.13 11.87
C GLU A 104 -3.84 26.17 11.37
N LEU A 105 -3.47 25.25 10.47
CA LEU A 105 -2.15 25.20 9.87
C LEU A 105 -1.91 26.44 9.00
N LYS A 106 -2.89 26.84 8.19
CA LYS A 106 -2.85 28.04 7.36
C LYS A 106 -2.75 29.33 8.19
N ASP A 107 -3.45 29.37 9.32
CA ASP A 107 -3.42 30.49 10.27
C ASP A 107 -2.15 30.52 11.14
N GLY A 108 -1.24 29.54 11.00
CA GLY A 108 -0.04 29.43 11.83
C GLY A 108 -0.30 29.06 13.30
N LYS A 109 -1.49 28.54 13.61
CA LYS A 109 -1.91 28.14 14.97
C LYS A 109 -1.51 26.70 15.32
N ARG A 110 -1.25 25.88 14.30
CA ARG A 110 -0.92 24.47 14.47
C ARG A 110 0.59 24.26 14.67
N LYS A 111 0.97 23.40 15.62
CA LYS A 111 2.39 23.12 15.92
C LYS A 111 2.88 21.82 15.30
N ARG A 112 1.97 20.86 15.12
CA ARG A 112 2.27 19.59 14.45
C ARG A 112 1.77 19.55 13.00
N SER A 113 2.40 18.68 12.20
CA SER A 113 1.94 18.40 10.85
C SER A 113 0.55 17.76 10.82
N ILE A 114 -0.18 18.02 9.74
CA ILE A 114 -1.39 17.30 9.39
C ILE A 114 -0.99 16.06 8.62
N ARG A 115 -1.46 14.90 9.08
CA ARG A 115 -1.03 13.60 8.54
C ARG A 115 -2.20 12.87 7.92
N VAL A 116 -2.07 12.55 6.64
CA VAL A 116 -3.05 11.79 5.87
C VAL A 116 -2.47 10.41 5.58
N THR A 117 -3.13 9.36 6.05
CA THR A 117 -2.75 7.97 5.75
C THR A 117 -3.72 7.41 4.71
N TRP A 118 -3.20 7.10 3.52
CA TRP A 118 -4.01 6.60 2.41
C TRP A 118 -3.70 5.14 2.13
N LEU A 119 -4.60 4.26 2.57
CA LEU A 119 -4.55 2.82 2.32
C LEU A 119 -5.36 2.50 1.05
N GLY A 120 -4.77 1.73 0.14
CA GLY A 120 -5.51 1.35 -1.06
C GLY A 120 -4.84 0.32 -1.95
N ASP A 121 -5.37 0.20 -3.15
CA ASP A 121 -4.94 -0.78 -4.15
C ASP A 121 -3.93 -0.22 -5.17
N SER A 122 -3.91 -0.76 -6.39
CA SER A 122 -3.02 -0.32 -7.48
C SER A 122 -3.24 1.14 -7.90
N HIS A 123 -4.44 1.72 -7.74
CA HIS A 123 -4.68 3.12 -8.04
C HIS A 123 -3.91 4.03 -7.06
N THR A 124 -3.84 3.62 -5.79
CA THR A 124 -3.04 4.28 -4.77
C THR A 124 -1.54 4.00 -4.99
N ALA A 125 -1.16 2.75 -5.27
CA ALA A 125 0.23 2.33 -5.45
C ALA A 125 0.93 2.99 -6.66
N ALA A 126 0.16 3.38 -7.68
CA ALA A 126 0.69 4.12 -8.83
C ALA A 126 1.23 5.51 -8.43
N ASP A 127 0.76 6.04 -7.31
CA ASP A 127 1.11 7.33 -6.71
C ASP A 127 0.90 8.55 -7.64
N PHE A 128 0.17 8.42 -8.75
CA PHE A 128 -0.23 9.58 -9.56
C PHE A 128 -1.46 10.27 -8.96
N TRP A 129 -2.40 9.49 -8.44
CA TRP A 129 -3.63 10.01 -7.83
C TRP A 129 -3.33 10.69 -6.50
N THR A 130 -2.60 10.00 -5.62
CA THR A 130 -2.15 10.55 -4.33
C THR A 130 -1.21 11.73 -4.51
N ASP A 131 -0.37 11.77 -5.56
CA ASP A 131 0.47 12.93 -5.86
C ASP A 131 -0.32 14.16 -6.30
N ALA A 132 -1.31 13.99 -7.17
CA ALA A 132 -2.22 15.08 -7.51
C ALA A 132 -2.91 15.65 -6.27
N VAL A 133 -3.40 14.79 -5.36
CA VAL A 133 -3.98 15.23 -4.08
C VAL A 133 -2.92 15.89 -3.18
N ARG A 134 -1.73 15.31 -3.06
CA ARG A 134 -0.61 15.85 -2.27
C ARG A 134 -0.24 17.26 -2.73
N GLN A 135 -0.13 17.49 -4.03
CA GLN A 135 0.17 18.80 -4.60
C GLN A 135 -0.94 19.82 -4.29
N ARG A 136 -2.21 19.41 -4.40
CA ARG A 136 -3.35 20.28 -4.08
C ARG A 136 -3.43 20.63 -2.59
N LEU A 137 -3.17 19.68 -1.70
CA LEU A 137 -3.10 19.92 -0.26
C LEU A 137 -1.88 20.80 0.11
N ASN A 138 -0.73 20.57 -0.52
CA ASN A 138 0.48 21.39 -0.34
C ASN A 138 0.36 22.81 -0.94
N ALA A 139 -0.59 23.03 -1.85
CA ALA A 139 -0.91 24.36 -2.34
C ALA A 139 -1.86 25.10 -1.38
N GLU A 140 -2.74 24.37 -0.69
CA GLU A 140 -3.61 24.94 0.33
C GLU A 140 -2.88 25.24 1.65
N ALA A 141 -1.90 24.40 1.99
CA ALA A 141 -1.11 24.47 3.21
C ALA A 141 0.35 24.10 2.94
N ALA A 142 1.30 24.54 3.77
CA ALA A 142 2.72 24.29 3.50
C ALA A 142 3.07 22.77 3.46
N PRO A 143 4.02 22.34 2.60
CA PRO A 143 4.45 20.95 2.53
C PRO A 143 5.18 20.54 3.81
N GLY A 144 4.70 19.48 4.47
CA GLY A 144 5.27 18.92 5.69
C GLY A 144 6.23 17.77 5.47
N GLY A 145 6.46 17.37 4.22
CA GLY A 145 7.26 16.19 3.85
C GLY A 145 6.55 15.25 2.89
N PRO A 146 7.30 14.39 2.17
CA PRO A 146 6.72 13.39 1.28
C PRO A 146 6.06 12.22 2.03
N GLY A 147 6.34 12.03 3.33
CA GLY A 147 5.69 11.00 4.15
C GLY A 147 6.36 9.63 4.04
N PHE A 148 5.55 8.58 4.18
CA PHE A 148 5.98 7.18 4.14
C PHE A 148 6.53 6.75 2.77
N VAL A 149 7.61 5.98 2.79
CA VAL A 149 8.26 5.38 1.63
C VAL A 149 8.66 3.92 1.92
N TYR A 150 8.36 3.02 1.00
CA TYR A 150 8.81 1.62 1.11
C TYR A 150 10.33 1.53 0.90
N LEU A 151 10.96 0.59 1.61
CA LEU A 151 12.40 0.34 1.50
C LEU A 151 12.64 -0.89 0.64
N GLY A 152 13.35 -0.75 -0.47
CA GLY A 152 13.82 -1.90 -1.28
C GLY A 152 12.76 -2.66 -2.07
N LEU A 153 11.50 -2.20 -2.07
CA LEU A 153 10.42 -2.74 -2.89
C LEU A 153 10.62 -2.37 -4.36
N ASP A 154 10.34 -3.32 -5.25
CA ASP A 154 10.41 -3.16 -6.71
C ASP A 154 9.35 -4.05 -7.40
N PRO A 155 8.64 -3.57 -8.43
CA PRO A 155 8.57 -2.17 -8.89
C PRO A 155 7.93 -1.27 -7.83
N TYR A 156 8.42 -0.04 -7.70
CA TYR A 156 7.86 0.95 -6.78
C TYR A 156 8.10 2.39 -7.27
N ARG A 157 7.10 3.25 -7.07
CA ARG A 157 7.16 4.67 -7.37
C ARG A 157 6.73 5.48 -6.16
N HIS A 158 7.45 6.56 -5.89
CA HIS A 158 7.01 7.63 -5.00
C HIS A 158 7.44 8.97 -5.59
N SER A 159 6.48 9.81 -5.98
CA SER A 159 6.67 11.15 -6.55
C SER A 159 7.54 12.06 -5.69
N GLY A 160 7.49 11.89 -4.36
CA GLY A 160 8.33 12.65 -3.43
C GLY A 160 9.83 12.31 -3.45
N PHE A 161 10.25 11.24 -4.13
CA PHE A 161 11.63 10.75 -4.12
C PHE A 161 12.19 10.49 -5.52
N SER A 162 13.51 10.58 -5.63
CA SER A 162 14.28 9.79 -6.59
C SER A 162 14.81 8.55 -5.86
N ILE A 163 14.54 7.37 -6.41
CA ILE A 163 14.82 6.08 -5.77
C ILE A 163 15.84 5.33 -6.63
N SER A 164 16.98 4.95 -6.04
CA SER A 164 17.95 4.05 -6.65
C SER A 164 18.04 2.78 -5.81
N ARG A 165 18.02 1.62 -6.46
CA ARG A 165 18.08 0.31 -5.82
C ARG A 165 19.10 -0.55 -6.55
N ASP A 166 20.11 -0.99 -5.83
CA ASP A 166 21.15 -1.91 -6.29
C ASP A 166 21.03 -3.25 -5.54
N GLY A 167 21.57 -4.30 -6.15
CA GLY A 167 21.57 -5.67 -5.62
C GLY A 167 20.18 -6.29 -5.45
N ASP A 168 20.15 -7.46 -4.81
CA ASP A 168 18.92 -8.21 -4.58
C ASP A 168 18.24 -7.79 -3.28
N TRP A 169 16.92 -7.76 -3.32
CA TRP A 169 16.06 -7.52 -2.17
C TRP A 169 14.95 -8.55 -2.15
N GLN A 170 14.57 -8.96 -0.95
CA GLN A 170 13.43 -9.84 -0.71
C GLN A 170 12.30 -9.02 -0.13
N HIS A 171 11.07 -9.35 -0.49
CA HIS A 171 9.87 -8.78 0.12
C HIS A 171 8.84 -9.87 0.39
N ILE A 172 8.09 -9.70 1.47
CA ILE A 172 6.92 -10.51 1.81
C ILE A 172 5.77 -9.60 2.26
N PRO A 173 4.51 -9.95 1.95
CA PRO A 173 4.08 -11.03 1.04
C PRO A 173 4.58 -10.82 -0.40
N GLY A 174 4.64 -11.88 -1.19
CA GLY A 174 4.96 -11.76 -2.62
C GLY A 174 3.87 -11.00 -3.39
N ALA A 175 4.22 -10.44 -4.56
CA ALA A 175 3.28 -9.77 -5.45
C ALA A 175 2.56 -10.76 -6.40
N PRO A 176 1.31 -10.47 -6.84
CA PRO A 176 0.43 -9.38 -6.36
C PRO A 176 -0.04 -9.64 -4.92
N SER A 177 -0.67 -8.64 -4.29
CA SER A 177 -1.05 -8.74 -2.87
C SER A 177 -1.90 -9.98 -2.55
N THR A 178 -1.95 -10.36 -1.27
CA THR A 178 -2.75 -11.48 -0.77
C THR A 178 -3.68 -11.06 0.37
N SER A 179 -4.85 -11.69 0.46
CA SER A 179 -5.78 -11.53 1.59
C SER A 179 -5.65 -12.66 2.62
N SER A 180 -4.62 -13.49 2.49
CA SER A 180 -4.30 -14.57 3.43
C SER A 180 -3.14 -14.19 4.34
N LYS A 181 -3.20 -14.61 5.60
CA LYS A 181 -2.08 -14.45 6.53
C LYS A 181 -0.83 -15.13 5.95
N THR A 182 0.27 -14.38 5.92
CA THR A 182 1.56 -14.82 5.38
C THR A 182 2.62 -14.67 6.46
N ALA A 183 3.45 -15.69 6.67
CA ALA A 183 4.41 -15.73 7.77
C ALA A 183 3.75 -15.38 9.13
N ASP A 184 4.37 -14.50 9.92
CA ASP A 184 3.82 -14.00 11.18
C ASP A 184 2.78 -12.87 11.00
N GLY A 185 2.57 -12.38 9.77
CA GLY A 185 1.63 -11.31 9.45
C GLY A 185 2.13 -9.89 9.78
N VAL A 186 3.32 -9.74 10.35
CA VAL A 186 3.86 -8.44 10.73
C VAL A 186 4.44 -7.74 9.50
N PHE A 187 3.76 -6.70 9.03
CA PHE A 187 4.09 -6.01 7.77
C PHE A 187 4.11 -4.48 7.86
N GLY A 188 4.13 -3.92 9.07
CA GLY A 188 4.06 -2.48 9.26
C GLY A 188 2.70 -1.88 8.87
N ILE A 189 2.66 -0.55 8.70
CA ILE A 189 1.45 0.13 8.19
C ILE A 189 1.28 -0.02 6.67
N GLY A 190 2.36 -0.32 5.95
CA GLY A 190 2.37 -0.44 4.49
C GLY A 190 2.12 -1.86 3.96
N GLY A 191 1.93 -2.86 4.83
CA GLY A 191 1.58 -4.21 4.35
C GLY A 191 2.67 -4.95 3.59
N VAL A 192 3.91 -4.48 3.65
CA VAL A 192 5.09 -5.12 3.05
C VAL A 192 6.27 -5.04 4.02
N ARG A 193 6.98 -6.16 4.16
CA ARG A 193 8.26 -6.24 4.85
C ARG A 193 9.35 -6.65 3.88
N THR A 194 10.45 -5.91 3.88
CA THR A 194 11.60 -6.20 3.00
C THR A 194 12.85 -6.55 3.79
N SER A 195 13.81 -7.17 3.10
CA SER A 195 15.16 -7.44 3.60
C SER A 195 16.15 -7.43 2.43
N PHE A 196 17.43 -7.24 2.73
CA PHE A 196 18.48 -7.47 1.75
C PHE A 196 18.52 -8.93 1.30
N GLY A 197 18.62 -9.14 -0.01
CA GLY A 197 18.80 -10.44 -0.65
C GLY A 197 20.27 -10.77 -0.89
N SER A 198 21.11 -9.74 -1.09
CA SER A 198 22.55 -9.85 -1.36
C SER A 198 23.39 -8.85 -0.53
N GLY A 199 24.71 -9.05 -0.49
CA GLY A 199 25.64 -8.21 0.28
C GLY A 199 25.99 -6.86 -0.36
N ASP A 200 25.74 -6.73 -1.66
CA ASP A 200 25.87 -5.51 -2.47
C ASP A 200 24.55 -4.72 -2.58
N ALA A 201 23.48 -5.20 -1.95
CA ALA A 201 22.19 -4.52 -1.92
C ALA A 201 22.34 -3.09 -1.40
N LYS A 202 21.69 -2.12 -2.03
CA LYS A 202 21.73 -0.72 -1.60
C LYS A 202 20.46 -0.01 -2.01
N LEU A 203 19.93 0.82 -1.12
CA LEU A 203 18.83 1.72 -1.42
C LEU A 203 19.27 3.16 -1.18
N THR A 204 19.05 4.03 -2.15
CA THR A 204 19.25 5.48 -2.01
C THR A 204 17.93 6.19 -2.28
N LEU A 205 17.47 6.96 -1.29
CA LEU A 205 16.26 7.78 -1.35
C LEU A 205 16.67 9.24 -1.31
N THR A 206 16.48 9.95 -2.42
CA THR A 206 16.78 11.39 -2.52
C THR A 206 15.47 12.17 -2.55
N PRO A 207 15.18 13.02 -1.55
CA PRO A 207 13.96 13.83 -1.55
C PRO A 207 13.95 14.75 -2.78
N ARG A 208 12.80 14.87 -3.44
CA ARG A 208 12.66 15.83 -4.54
C ARG A 208 12.44 17.24 -4.00
N SER A 209 12.94 18.24 -4.73
CA SER A 209 12.76 19.65 -4.40
C SER A 209 11.29 20.02 -4.20
N GLY A 210 11.01 20.85 -3.20
CA GLY A 210 9.66 21.35 -2.90
C GLY A 210 8.80 20.41 -2.04
N THR A 211 9.26 19.20 -1.76
CA THR A 211 8.51 18.24 -0.89
C THR A 211 8.66 18.54 0.61
N LEU A 212 9.72 19.24 1.00
CA LEU A 212 9.97 19.77 2.34
C LEU A 212 11.00 20.91 2.28
N LYS A 213 11.12 21.66 3.39
CA LYS A 213 12.10 22.76 3.55
C LYS A 213 12.78 22.66 4.92
N GLY A 214 14.00 23.18 5.02
CA GLY A 214 14.73 23.29 6.29
C GLY A 214 15.20 21.95 6.84
N THR A 215 15.06 21.76 8.15
CA THR A 215 15.46 20.53 8.84
C THR A 215 14.41 19.44 8.64
N ALA A 216 14.89 18.25 8.29
CA ALA A 216 14.10 17.07 8.01
C ALA A 216 14.39 15.96 9.03
N ARG A 217 13.36 15.16 9.32
CA ARG A 217 13.42 14.01 10.21
C ARG A 217 13.05 12.75 9.45
N TRP A 218 13.96 11.79 9.46
CA TRP A 218 13.75 10.44 8.97
C TRP A 218 13.42 9.51 10.14
N THR A 219 12.35 8.73 10.00
CA THR A 219 12.00 7.64 10.92
C THR A 219 12.02 6.33 10.15
N LEU A 220 12.95 5.43 10.47
CA LEU A 220 13.04 4.11 9.85
C LEU A 220 12.46 3.07 10.78
N TYR A 221 11.57 2.22 10.28
CA TYR A 221 10.96 1.12 11.04
C TYR A 221 11.57 -0.22 10.63
N PHE A 222 12.04 -0.99 11.61
CA PHE A 222 12.71 -2.26 11.37
C PHE A 222 12.53 -3.23 12.52
N ARG A 223 12.74 -4.52 12.30
CA ARG A 223 12.87 -5.56 13.33
C ARG A 223 14.13 -6.36 13.07
N MET A 224 14.86 -6.65 14.15
CA MET A 224 16.06 -7.48 14.08
C MET A 224 15.74 -8.88 14.57
N PRO A 225 16.02 -9.94 13.80
CA PRO A 225 15.73 -11.32 14.21
C PRO A 225 16.65 -11.81 15.33
N ASP A 226 17.84 -11.20 15.48
CA ASP A 226 18.82 -11.55 16.51
C ASP A 226 19.67 -10.33 16.90
N GLY A 227 20.47 -10.47 17.98
CA GLY A 227 21.37 -9.41 18.47
C GLY A 227 22.64 -9.22 17.64
N LYS A 228 22.87 -10.04 16.61
CA LYS A 228 24.03 -9.94 15.71
C LYS A 228 23.68 -9.16 14.44
N THR A 229 22.41 -9.11 14.06
CA THR A 229 21.94 -8.46 12.85
C THR A 229 22.14 -6.95 12.93
N ARG A 230 22.65 -6.39 11.83
CA ARG A 230 22.99 -4.97 11.72
C ARG A 230 22.88 -4.52 10.27
N PHE A 231 22.51 -3.27 10.08
CA PHE A 231 22.56 -2.59 8.78
C PHE A 231 23.12 -1.18 8.94
N ARG A 232 23.53 -0.58 7.82
CA ARG A 232 24.10 0.76 7.80
C ARG A 232 23.10 1.73 7.21
N VAL A 233 23.03 2.91 7.81
CA VAL A 233 22.27 4.05 7.30
C VAL A 233 23.22 5.24 7.15
N LYS A 234 23.10 5.97 6.04
CA LYS A 234 23.81 7.22 5.82
C LYS A 234 22.80 8.31 5.50
N LEU A 235 23.03 9.51 6.03
CA LEU A 235 22.25 10.71 5.75
C LEU A 235 23.24 11.85 5.48
N GLY A 236 23.36 12.24 4.21
CA GLY A 236 24.49 13.06 3.77
C GLY A 236 25.83 12.40 4.12
N ASP A 237 26.71 13.15 4.78
CA ASP A 237 28.04 12.66 5.21
C ASP A 237 28.01 11.84 6.50
N LYS A 238 26.88 11.81 7.22
CA LYS A 238 26.74 11.07 8.47
C LYS A 238 26.47 9.61 8.18
N SER A 239 27.11 8.71 8.91
CA SER A 239 26.93 7.26 8.80
C SER A 239 26.69 6.65 10.19
N LYS A 240 25.75 5.71 10.28
CA LYS A 240 25.38 5.00 11.50
C LYS A 240 25.16 3.52 11.21
N THR A 241 25.70 2.65 12.06
CA THR A 241 25.34 1.23 12.09
C THR A 241 24.18 1.04 13.05
N VAL A 242 23.05 0.54 12.54
CA VAL A 242 21.86 0.20 13.32
C VAL A 242 22.00 -1.22 13.85
N LYS A 243 21.73 -1.40 15.15
CA LYS A 243 21.78 -2.68 15.88
C LYS A 243 20.48 -2.84 16.66
N ALA A 244 20.13 -4.07 17.03
CA ALA A 244 18.98 -4.35 17.87
C ALA A 244 19.13 -3.71 19.27
N LYS A 245 18.10 -3.02 19.73
CA LYS A 245 17.88 -2.74 21.17
C LYS A 245 17.03 -3.83 21.80
N HIS A 246 16.02 -4.31 21.07
CA HIS A 246 15.08 -5.34 21.48
C HIS A 246 14.90 -6.34 20.34
N VAL A 247 15.57 -7.49 20.45
CA VAL A 247 15.49 -8.56 19.46
C VAL A 247 14.04 -9.03 19.28
N GLY A 248 13.62 -9.23 18.03
CA GLY A 248 12.28 -9.72 17.69
C GLY A 248 11.16 -8.67 17.82
N GLN A 249 11.47 -7.44 18.23
CA GLN A 249 10.50 -6.34 18.33
C GLN A 249 10.66 -5.36 17.16
N ILE A 250 9.58 -4.65 16.84
CA ILE A 250 9.67 -3.54 15.88
C ILE A 250 10.29 -2.35 16.62
N GLU A 251 11.34 -1.81 16.05
CA GLU A 251 12.08 -0.65 16.52
C GLU A 251 12.01 0.47 15.48
N ARG A 252 12.31 1.70 15.95
CA ARG A 252 12.52 2.86 15.09
C ARG A 252 13.89 3.48 15.29
N SER A 253 14.47 3.99 14.21
CA SER A 253 15.66 4.86 14.26
C SER A 253 15.32 6.22 13.68
N LEU A 254 15.59 7.26 14.46
CA LEU A 254 15.46 8.66 14.05
C LEU A 254 16.80 9.17 13.52
N LEU A 255 16.75 9.93 12.42
CA LEU A 255 17.87 10.70 11.89
C LEU A 255 17.38 12.10 11.52
N GLU A 256 18.19 13.11 11.81
CA GLU A 256 17.91 14.51 11.43
C GLU A 256 19.02 15.05 10.53
N GLY A 257 18.60 15.77 9.49
CA GLY A 257 19.47 16.32 8.46
C GLY A 257 18.76 17.43 7.68
N SER A 258 19.39 17.91 6.61
CA SER A 258 18.74 18.89 5.73
C SER A 258 17.70 18.24 4.80
N ALA A 259 16.71 19.02 4.38
CA ALA A 259 15.65 18.64 3.45
C ALA A 259 16.10 17.99 2.13
N SER A 260 17.34 18.24 1.70
CA SER A 260 17.91 17.73 0.45
C SER A 260 18.81 16.51 0.61
N GLU A 261 19.11 16.09 1.84
CA GLU A 261 20.03 14.97 2.08
C GLU A 261 19.38 13.63 1.71
N SER A 262 20.14 12.84 0.93
CA SER A 262 19.75 11.48 0.58
C SER A 262 19.93 10.53 1.77
N LEU A 263 18.93 9.69 2.01
CA LEU A 263 19.05 8.53 2.89
C LEU A 263 19.59 7.35 2.09
N VAL A 264 20.67 6.74 2.56
CA VAL A 264 21.24 5.51 1.98
C VAL A 264 21.15 4.39 3.00
N ILE A 265 20.67 3.22 2.57
CA ILE A 265 20.52 2.02 3.40
C ILE A 265 21.32 0.88 2.76
N GLU A 266 22.20 0.26 3.54
CA GLU A 266 23.15 -0.77 3.10
C GLU A 266 23.20 -1.95 4.09
N PRO A 267 23.48 -3.18 3.63
CA PRO A 267 23.72 -4.33 4.48
C PRO A 267 24.86 -4.11 5.49
N GLY A 268 24.73 -4.78 6.63
CA GLY A 268 25.82 -4.97 7.60
C GLY A 268 26.10 -6.44 7.79
N SER A 269 25.35 -7.10 8.66
CA SER A 269 25.36 -8.56 8.79
C SER A 269 23.97 -9.07 9.15
N GLY A 270 23.67 -10.31 8.79
CA GLY A 270 22.33 -10.85 8.95
C GLY A 270 21.34 -10.16 8.03
N ARG A 271 20.05 -10.37 8.29
CA ARG A 271 18.95 -9.88 7.45
C ARG A 271 17.95 -9.16 8.34
N PRO A 272 17.99 -7.82 8.43
CA PRO A 272 16.97 -7.08 9.14
C PRO A 272 15.67 -7.15 8.36
N GLU A 273 14.58 -7.04 9.08
CA GLU A 273 13.27 -6.86 8.52
C GLU A 273 12.94 -5.37 8.50
N LEU A 274 12.67 -4.81 7.32
CA LEU A 274 12.41 -3.39 7.13
C LEU A 274 10.94 -3.16 6.78
N PHE A 275 10.31 -2.19 7.44
CA PHE A 275 8.87 -1.91 7.31
C PHE A 275 8.54 -0.58 6.63
N GLY A 276 9.56 0.11 6.12
CA GLY A 276 9.42 1.45 5.55
C GLY A 276 10.23 2.51 6.29
N ALA A 277 10.24 3.70 5.71
CA ALA A 277 10.71 4.91 6.36
C ALA A 277 9.70 6.04 6.17
N VAL A 278 9.76 7.06 7.01
CA VAL A 278 8.96 8.28 6.91
C VAL A 278 9.91 9.47 6.86
N LEU A 279 9.65 10.41 5.95
CA LEU A 279 10.33 11.70 5.90
C LEU A 279 9.34 12.83 6.14
N GLU A 280 9.52 13.56 7.23
CA GLU A 280 8.78 14.77 7.57
C GLU A 280 9.74 15.95 7.79
N GLY A 281 9.24 17.17 7.59
CA GLY A 281 9.89 18.39 8.07
C GLY A 281 9.77 18.50 9.59
N SER A 282 10.70 19.22 10.21
CA SER A 282 10.66 19.54 11.63
C SER A 282 9.56 20.55 12.01
N GLY A 283 9.10 21.36 11.05
CA GLY A 283 7.99 22.30 11.20
C GLY A 283 6.65 21.72 10.70
N PRO A 284 5.53 22.37 11.04
CA PRO A 284 4.21 21.89 10.66
C PRO A 284 3.96 22.07 9.16
N GLY A 285 3.33 21.07 8.56
CA GLY A 285 2.87 21.09 7.18
C GLY A 285 1.91 19.93 6.90
N VAL A 286 1.57 19.69 5.65
CA VAL A 286 0.78 18.51 5.25
C VAL A 286 1.70 17.37 4.81
N VAL A 287 1.41 16.18 5.30
CA VAL A 287 2.10 14.93 4.95
C VAL A 287 1.06 13.92 4.49
N LEU A 288 1.30 13.28 3.34
CA LEU A 288 0.43 12.24 2.78
C LEU A 288 1.22 10.97 2.54
N ASP A 289 0.89 9.92 3.30
CA ASP A 289 1.46 8.58 3.14
C ASP A 289 0.70 7.80 2.08
N THR A 290 1.40 7.39 1.03
CA THR A 290 0.84 6.54 -0.04
C THR A 290 1.05 5.07 0.29
N LEU A 291 0.07 4.43 0.91
CA LEU A 291 0.11 3.02 1.34
C LEU A 291 -0.74 2.14 0.39
N GLY A 292 -0.42 2.22 -0.90
CA GLY A 292 -1.04 1.40 -1.93
C GLY A 292 -0.30 0.09 -2.16
N ILE A 293 -1.05 -0.99 -2.42
CA ILE A 293 -0.48 -2.28 -2.82
C ILE A 293 -1.24 -2.82 -4.04
N ASN A 294 -0.53 -3.20 -5.09
CA ASN A 294 -1.15 -3.75 -6.29
C ASN A 294 -1.98 -5.01 -6.00
N GLY A 295 -3.24 -4.99 -6.45
CA GLY A 295 -4.18 -6.10 -6.26
C GLY A 295 -4.80 -6.18 -4.86
N ALA A 296 -4.56 -5.19 -4.00
CA ALA A 296 -5.09 -5.21 -2.64
C ALA A 296 -6.61 -5.06 -2.60
N ARG A 297 -7.16 -5.71 -1.59
CA ARG A 297 -8.55 -5.63 -1.15
C ARG A 297 -8.57 -5.15 0.30
N VAL A 298 -9.73 -4.79 0.83
CA VAL A 298 -9.89 -4.50 2.27
C VAL A 298 -9.38 -5.67 3.12
N ALA A 299 -9.68 -6.90 2.67
CA ALA A 299 -9.21 -8.13 3.31
C ALA A 299 -7.68 -8.28 3.36
N THR A 300 -6.93 -7.62 2.47
CA THR A 300 -5.45 -7.59 2.52
C THR A 300 -4.97 -6.97 3.83
N ALA A 301 -5.50 -5.80 4.21
CA ALA A 301 -5.13 -5.16 5.48
C ALA A 301 -5.62 -5.94 6.71
N LEU A 302 -6.72 -6.69 6.57
CA LEU A 302 -7.22 -7.57 7.64
C LEU A 302 -6.34 -8.79 7.89
N ALA A 303 -5.59 -9.24 6.88
CA ALA A 303 -4.66 -10.37 6.97
C ALA A 303 -3.36 -10.02 7.72
N TRP A 304 -3.09 -8.73 7.95
CA TRP A 304 -1.93 -8.28 8.71
C TRP A 304 -2.13 -8.54 10.20
N GLU A 305 -1.01 -8.70 10.90
CA GLU A 305 -0.96 -8.76 12.36
C GLU A 305 -1.49 -7.43 12.92
N GLU A 306 -2.55 -7.54 13.71
CA GLU A 306 -3.38 -6.41 14.10
C GLU A 306 -2.69 -5.51 15.12
N GLY A 307 -1.98 -6.10 16.09
CA GLY A 307 -1.27 -5.34 17.12
C GLY A 307 -0.21 -4.42 16.53
N ALA A 308 0.63 -4.96 15.65
CA ALA A 308 1.66 -4.23 14.92
C ALA A 308 1.07 -3.11 14.06
N PHE A 309 -0.01 -3.39 13.32
CA PHE A 309 -0.67 -2.38 12.50
C PHE A 309 -1.23 -1.23 13.36
N VAL A 310 -1.96 -1.57 14.43
CA VAL A 310 -2.56 -0.59 15.34
C VAL A 310 -1.48 0.27 16.01
N GLU A 311 -0.43 -0.35 16.52
CA GLU A 311 0.63 0.36 17.25
C GLU A 311 1.41 1.31 16.33
N LEU A 312 1.76 0.87 15.11
CA LEU A 312 2.47 1.73 14.18
C LEU A 312 1.58 2.83 13.60
N LEU A 313 0.29 2.57 13.37
CA LEU A 313 -0.66 3.61 12.98
C LEU A 313 -0.90 4.62 14.11
N LYS A 314 -0.88 4.17 15.36
CA LYS A 314 -0.98 5.04 16.53
C LYS A 314 0.21 5.99 16.60
N GLN A 315 1.43 5.48 16.41
CA GLN A 315 2.64 6.32 16.30
C GLN A 315 2.61 7.29 15.13
N ARG A 316 1.89 6.92 14.05
CA ARG A 316 1.73 7.80 12.90
C ARG A 316 0.81 8.98 13.20
N GLU A 317 -0.13 8.85 14.13
CA GLU A 317 -1.09 9.89 14.54
C GLU A 317 -1.82 10.56 13.35
N PRO A 318 -2.57 9.82 12.52
CA PRO A 318 -3.24 10.39 11.36
C PRO A 318 -4.40 11.33 11.76
N ASP A 319 -4.46 12.49 11.12
CA ASP A 319 -5.62 13.40 11.18
C ASP A 319 -6.74 12.97 10.22
N LEU A 320 -6.37 12.23 9.17
CA LEU A 320 -7.27 11.64 8.19
C LEU A 320 -6.77 10.27 7.74
N VAL A 321 -7.66 9.28 7.77
CA VAL A 321 -7.44 7.98 7.12
C VAL A 321 -8.35 7.85 5.89
N ILE A 322 -7.76 7.54 4.75
CA ILE A 322 -8.46 7.26 3.49
C ILE A 322 -8.35 5.76 3.20
N LEU A 323 -9.49 5.13 2.91
CA LEU A 323 -9.59 3.75 2.45
C LEU A 323 -10.08 3.75 0.99
N ALA A 324 -9.18 3.44 0.06
CA ALA A 324 -9.46 3.44 -1.38
C ALA A 324 -9.31 2.02 -1.97
N TYR A 325 -10.41 1.27 -1.92
CA TYR A 325 -10.52 -0.11 -2.39
C TYR A 325 -11.75 -0.25 -3.29
N GLY A 326 -12.11 -1.47 -3.70
CA GLY A 326 -13.32 -1.73 -4.47
C GLY A 326 -13.03 -2.24 -5.88
N THR A 327 -11.91 -1.87 -6.51
CA THR A 327 -11.60 -2.31 -7.88
C THR A 327 -11.31 -3.82 -7.93
N ASN A 328 -10.48 -4.33 -7.01
CA ASN A 328 -10.15 -5.77 -6.96
C ASN A 328 -11.29 -6.62 -6.38
N GLU A 329 -12.14 -6.00 -5.59
CA GLU A 329 -13.41 -6.49 -5.11
C GLU A 329 -14.44 -6.65 -6.25
N ALA A 330 -14.50 -5.69 -7.18
CA ALA A 330 -15.34 -5.80 -8.38
C ALA A 330 -14.95 -6.99 -9.26
N GLY A 331 -13.71 -7.48 -9.16
CA GLY A 331 -13.23 -8.69 -9.85
C GLY A 331 -13.34 -9.98 -9.04
N ALA A 332 -13.88 -9.93 -7.82
CA ALA A 332 -13.88 -11.07 -6.92
C ALA A 332 -15.10 -11.97 -7.07
N ASN A 333 -14.91 -13.28 -6.90
CA ASN A 333 -15.96 -14.29 -7.01
C ASN A 333 -16.69 -14.55 -5.68
N TYR A 334 -17.13 -13.50 -5.00
CA TYR A 334 -17.95 -13.61 -3.79
C TYR A 334 -18.98 -12.49 -3.70
N ALA A 335 -19.97 -12.61 -2.82
CA ALA A 335 -21.06 -11.64 -2.69
C ALA A 335 -20.55 -10.25 -2.23
N VAL A 336 -21.10 -9.17 -2.79
CA VAL A 336 -20.69 -7.77 -2.50
C VAL A 336 -20.90 -7.44 -1.02
N GLU A 337 -21.92 -8.03 -0.41
CA GLU A 337 -22.30 -7.89 0.99
C GLU A 337 -21.19 -8.31 1.97
N LYS A 338 -20.22 -9.13 1.51
CA LYS A 338 -19.05 -9.49 2.32
C LYS A 338 -18.12 -8.31 2.59
N TYR A 339 -18.21 -7.20 1.86
CA TYR A 339 -17.34 -6.03 2.03
C TYR A 339 -17.67 -5.21 3.26
N ARG A 340 -18.97 -5.06 3.60
CA ARG A 340 -19.40 -4.28 4.76
C ARG A 340 -18.67 -4.68 6.05
N PRO A 341 -18.70 -5.96 6.48
CA PRO A 341 -18.01 -6.35 7.71
C PRO A 341 -16.47 -6.20 7.61
N GLN A 342 -15.90 -6.26 6.39
CA GLN A 342 -14.47 -6.04 6.20
C GLN A 342 -14.09 -4.57 6.45
N PHE A 343 -14.82 -3.62 5.87
CA PHE A 343 -14.62 -2.19 6.13
C PHE A 343 -14.85 -1.84 7.60
N GLU A 344 -15.93 -2.35 8.20
CA GLU A 344 -16.22 -2.14 9.62
C GLU A 344 -15.07 -2.66 10.51
N SER A 345 -14.53 -3.84 10.19
CA SER A 345 -13.39 -4.42 10.91
C SER A 345 -12.11 -3.61 10.73
N LEU A 346 -11.80 -3.17 9.51
CA LEU A 346 -10.62 -2.36 9.24
C LEU A 346 -10.74 -0.99 9.93
N MET A 347 -11.91 -0.36 9.86
CA MET A 347 -12.15 0.90 10.54
C MET A 347 -12.08 0.75 12.07
N LYS A 348 -12.52 -0.39 12.63
CA LYS A 348 -12.32 -0.70 14.06
C LYS A 348 -10.84 -0.83 14.44
N ARG A 349 -9.98 -1.37 13.56
CA ARG A 349 -8.52 -1.33 13.76
C ARG A 349 -8.01 0.11 13.75
N VAL A 350 -8.40 0.91 12.76
CA VAL A 350 -8.01 2.32 12.66
C VAL A 350 -8.45 3.12 13.90
N ARG A 351 -9.69 2.95 14.37
CA ARG A 351 -10.21 3.67 15.56
C ARG A 351 -9.52 3.27 16.86
N ARG A 352 -8.95 2.06 16.96
CA ARG A 352 -8.10 1.70 18.12
C ARG A 352 -6.77 2.44 18.12
N ALA A 353 -6.22 2.73 16.95
CA ALA A 353 -4.99 3.50 16.80
C ALA A 353 -5.23 5.01 16.93
N ALA A 354 -6.29 5.51 16.28
CA ALA A 354 -6.63 6.92 16.20
C ALA A 354 -8.15 7.13 16.33
N PRO A 355 -8.70 7.14 17.57
CA PRO A 355 -10.13 7.25 17.82
C PRO A 355 -10.76 8.49 17.20
N GLU A 356 -10.00 9.57 17.18
CA GLU A 356 -10.45 10.93 16.85
C GLU A 356 -10.17 11.32 15.37
N THR A 357 -9.61 10.42 14.57
CA THR A 357 -9.20 10.70 13.18
C THR A 357 -10.41 10.97 12.27
N SER A 358 -10.28 11.86 11.29
CA SER A 358 -11.28 11.94 10.22
C SER A 358 -11.14 10.71 9.33
N CYS A 359 -12.20 10.29 8.64
CA CYS A 359 -12.12 9.16 7.70
C CYS A 359 -12.86 9.43 6.41
N ALA A 360 -12.34 8.87 5.31
CA ALA A 360 -12.99 8.86 4.00
C ALA A 360 -12.84 7.49 3.32
N LEU A 361 -13.89 7.06 2.62
CA LEU A 361 -13.87 5.91 1.72
C LEU A 361 -13.95 6.43 0.29
N PHE A 362 -13.05 5.95 -0.57
CA PHE A 362 -13.04 6.27 -1.99
C PHE A 362 -13.40 5.02 -2.79
N GLY A 363 -14.46 5.15 -3.59
CA GLY A 363 -15.02 4.05 -4.37
C GLY A 363 -14.14 3.53 -5.50
N PRO A 364 -14.55 2.42 -6.14
CA PRO A 364 -13.88 1.88 -7.31
C PRO A 364 -13.97 2.82 -8.53
N THR A 365 -13.02 2.66 -9.44
CA THR A 365 -13.16 3.17 -10.81
C THR A 365 -14.22 2.38 -11.58
N ASP A 366 -14.72 2.95 -12.68
CA ASP A 366 -15.54 2.19 -13.62
C ASP A 366 -14.72 1.06 -14.27
N TRP A 367 -15.36 -0.10 -14.46
CA TRP A 367 -14.74 -1.27 -15.06
C TRP A 367 -15.71 -1.95 -16.03
N VAL A 368 -15.41 -1.83 -17.31
CA VAL A 368 -16.25 -2.29 -18.43
C VAL A 368 -16.71 -3.75 -18.35
N LYS A 369 -15.96 -4.64 -17.68
CA LYS A 369 -16.32 -6.07 -17.55
C LYS A 369 -17.20 -6.38 -16.33
N ASN A 370 -17.29 -5.47 -15.36
CA ASN A 370 -17.94 -5.69 -14.07
C ASN A 370 -18.82 -4.50 -13.65
N GLU A 371 -19.38 -3.76 -14.62
CA GLU A 371 -20.07 -2.48 -14.40
C GLU A 371 -21.16 -2.54 -13.31
N GLU A 372 -22.08 -3.53 -13.39
CA GLU A 372 -23.16 -3.69 -12.41
C GLU A 372 -22.62 -3.95 -10.99
N ARG A 373 -21.50 -4.68 -10.91
CA ARG A 373 -20.85 -4.99 -9.64
C ARG A 373 -20.11 -3.78 -9.08
N VAL A 374 -19.48 -2.97 -9.93
CA VAL A 374 -18.89 -1.67 -9.55
C VAL A 374 -19.97 -0.76 -8.96
N MET A 375 -21.13 -0.65 -9.62
CA MET A 375 -22.26 0.14 -9.12
C MET A 375 -22.77 -0.36 -7.76
N ALA A 376 -22.90 -1.67 -7.58
CA ALA A 376 -23.30 -2.26 -6.30
C ALA A 376 -22.26 -1.99 -5.19
N ILE A 377 -20.96 -2.05 -5.51
CA ILE A 377 -19.88 -1.73 -4.58
C ILE A 377 -19.91 -0.24 -4.21
N ASP A 378 -20.07 0.68 -5.17
CA ASP A 378 -20.15 2.12 -4.90
C ASP A 378 -21.28 2.45 -3.91
N GLN A 379 -22.46 1.87 -4.15
CA GLN A 379 -23.62 2.03 -3.26
C GLN A 379 -23.38 1.43 -1.87
N LEU A 380 -22.78 0.25 -1.79
CA LEU A 380 -22.45 -0.39 -0.51
C LEU A 380 -21.46 0.47 0.27
N GLU A 381 -20.37 0.91 -0.35
CA GLU A 381 -19.34 1.70 0.32
C GLU A 381 -19.85 3.06 0.78
N ARG A 382 -20.73 3.71 0.00
CA ARG A 382 -21.46 4.92 0.42
C ARG A 382 -22.27 4.70 1.69
N SER A 383 -23.00 3.58 1.75
CA SER A 383 -23.79 3.20 2.93
C SER A 383 -22.89 2.88 4.14
N VAL A 384 -21.79 2.16 3.91
CA VAL A 384 -20.81 1.82 4.95
C VAL A 384 -20.14 3.07 5.51
N ALA A 385 -19.67 3.97 4.65
CA ALA A 385 -19.07 5.24 5.05
C ALA A 385 -20.02 6.04 5.94
N THR A 386 -21.29 6.15 5.55
CA THR A 386 -22.34 6.81 6.35
C THR A 386 -22.47 6.17 7.73
N SER A 387 -22.56 4.83 7.80
CA SER A 387 -22.67 4.11 9.08
C SER A 387 -21.46 4.23 9.99
N LEU A 388 -20.27 4.45 9.42
CA LEU A 388 -19.01 4.63 10.14
C LEU A 388 -18.70 6.08 10.48
N GLY A 389 -19.56 7.03 10.08
CA GLY A 389 -19.30 8.47 10.23
C GLY A 389 -18.14 8.96 9.36
N CYS A 390 -17.87 8.28 8.25
CA CYS A 390 -16.83 8.63 7.27
C CYS A 390 -17.44 9.38 6.08
N ALA A 391 -16.61 10.20 5.44
CA ALA A 391 -16.92 10.79 4.15
C ALA A 391 -16.88 9.72 3.05
N TYR A 392 -17.65 9.91 1.99
CA TYR A 392 -17.61 9.04 0.82
C TYR A 392 -17.39 9.85 -0.45
N PHE A 393 -16.43 9.43 -1.27
CA PHE A 393 -16.20 9.96 -2.60
C PHE A 393 -16.40 8.85 -3.64
N SER A 394 -17.43 9.00 -4.48
CA SER A 394 -17.67 8.09 -5.58
C SER A 394 -16.70 8.41 -6.73
N VAL A 395 -15.65 7.61 -6.86
CA VAL A 395 -14.73 7.70 -8.01
C VAL A 395 -15.47 7.36 -9.29
N PHE A 396 -16.37 6.38 -9.24
CA PHE A 396 -17.26 6.00 -10.33
C PHE A 396 -18.07 7.21 -10.85
N ASP A 397 -18.80 7.91 -9.98
CA ASP A 397 -19.59 9.09 -10.37
C ASP A 397 -18.68 10.24 -10.83
N ALA A 398 -17.53 10.46 -10.18
CA ALA A 398 -16.56 11.50 -10.56
C ALA A 398 -15.96 11.27 -11.96
N MET A 399 -15.85 10.01 -12.40
CA MET A 399 -15.45 9.67 -13.76
C MET A 399 -16.58 9.88 -14.79
N GLY A 400 -17.83 10.00 -14.32
CA GLY A 400 -19.04 10.13 -15.13
C GLY A 400 -19.87 8.84 -15.20
N GLY A 401 -19.72 7.94 -14.22
CA GLY A 401 -20.51 6.74 -14.05
C GLY A 401 -20.27 5.67 -15.11
N LYS A 402 -21.30 4.87 -15.41
CA LYS A 402 -21.24 3.69 -16.28
C LYS A 402 -20.61 3.99 -17.64
N GLY A 403 -19.66 3.14 -18.05
CA GLY A 403 -18.92 3.26 -19.32
C GLY A 403 -17.94 4.44 -19.38
N SER A 404 -17.73 5.15 -18.27
CA SER A 404 -16.78 6.25 -18.19
C SER A 404 -15.36 5.79 -18.48
N ILE A 405 -14.95 4.58 -18.08
CA ILE A 405 -13.58 4.11 -18.32
C ILE A 405 -13.29 3.99 -19.83
N THR A 406 -14.27 3.52 -20.62
CA THR A 406 -14.16 3.47 -22.08
C THR A 406 -14.20 4.88 -22.69
N ARG A 407 -15.03 5.79 -22.16
CA ARG A 407 -15.03 7.20 -22.61
C ARG A 407 -13.68 7.87 -22.31
N TRP A 408 -13.09 7.61 -21.16
CA TRP A 408 -11.79 8.14 -20.73
C TRP A 408 -10.65 7.56 -21.57
N ALA A 409 -10.70 6.28 -21.95
CA ALA A 409 -9.72 5.66 -22.85
C ALA A 409 -9.72 6.28 -24.26
N LYS A 410 -10.88 6.79 -24.71
CA LYS A 410 -11.07 7.42 -26.04
C LYS A 410 -10.75 8.92 -26.07
N GLN A 411 -10.40 9.53 -24.94
CA GLN A 411 -10.00 10.94 -24.91
C GLN A 411 -8.68 11.17 -25.66
N SER A 412 -8.43 12.40 -26.10
CA SER A 412 -7.16 12.81 -26.70
C SER A 412 -6.57 13.98 -25.89
N PRO A 413 -5.56 13.74 -25.03
CA PRO A 413 -4.89 12.47 -24.74
C PRO A 413 -5.77 11.49 -23.91
N PRO A 414 -5.51 10.17 -23.96
CA PRO A 414 -6.25 9.20 -23.15
C PRO A 414 -6.13 9.44 -21.66
N LEU A 415 -7.25 9.32 -20.93
CA LEU A 415 -7.31 9.41 -19.47
C LEU A 415 -7.35 8.02 -18.81
N ALA A 416 -7.75 6.98 -19.53
CA ALA A 416 -7.69 5.59 -19.06
C ALA A 416 -6.67 4.76 -19.86
N ALA A 417 -6.10 3.76 -19.21
CA ALA A 417 -5.19 2.80 -19.84
C ALA A 417 -5.97 1.82 -20.74
N PRO A 418 -5.30 1.14 -21.70
CA PRO A 418 -5.96 0.21 -22.62
C PRO A 418 -6.61 -1.02 -21.93
N ASP A 419 -6.22 -1.32 -20.69
CA ASP A 419 -6.80 -2.41 -19.91
C ASP A 419 -8.22 -2.12 -19.41
N HIS A 420 -8.69 -0.86 -19.53
CA HIS A 420 -9.99 -0.40 -19.05
C HIS A 420 -10.22 -0.69 -17.56
N ILE A 421 -9.15 -0.58 -16.77
CA ILE A 421 -9.17 -0.67 -15.31
C ILE A 421 -8.37 0.51 -14.74
N HIS A 422 -7.11 0.66 -15.17
CA HIS A 422 -6.20 1.68 -14.66
C HIS A 422 -6.32 3.00 -15.44
N LEU A 423 -5.86 4.08 -14.82
CA LEU A 423 -5.84 5.40 -15.44
C LEU A 423 -4.45 5.73 -15.98
N THR A 424 -4.38 6.65 -16.95
CA THR A 424 -3.11 7.27 -17.34
C THR A 424 -2.71 8.31 -16.27
N PRO A 425 -1.45 8.80 -16.25
CA PRO A 425 -1.07 9.89 -15.35
C PRO A 425 -2.00 11.11 -15.45
N LYS A 426 -2.48 11.44 -16.66
CA LYS A 426 -3.45 12.54 -16.86
C LYS A 426 -4.83 12.22 -16.30
N GLY A 427 -5.28 10.97 -16.40
CA GLY A 427 -6.53 10.55 -15.75
C GLY A 427 -6.46 10.60 -14.24
N TYR A 428 -5.37 10.08 -13.65
CA TYR A 428 -5.14 10.18 -12.21
C TYR A 428 -5.00 11.63 -11.73
N GLN A 429 -4.38 12.52 -12.52
CA GLN A 429 -4.35 13.95 -12.20
C GLN A 429 -5.76 14.54 -12.12
N LYS A 430 -6.59 14.32 -13.16
CA LYS A 430 -7.97 14.81 -13.19
C LYS A 430 -8.79 14.28 -12.00
N LEU A 431 -8.64 12.99 -11.69
CA LEU A 431 -9.31 12.38 -10.54
C LEU A 431 -8.81 12.96 -9.21
N GLY A 432 -7.50 13.15 -9.08
CA GLY A 432 -6.88 13.75 -7.90
C GLY A 432 -7.30 15.18 -7.66
N ASP A 433 -7.51 15.97 -8.73
CA ASP A 433 -8.04 17.32 -8.61
C ASP A 433 -9.47 17.32 -8.02
N ALA A 434 -10.36 16.47 -8.54
CA ALA A 434 -11.71 16.33 -8.01
C ALA A 434 -11.74 15.78 -6.57
N THR A 435 -10.83 14.84 -6.27
CA THR A 435 -10.68 14.27 -4.93
C THR A 435 -10.18 15.31 -3.93
N ALA A 436 -9.24 16.17 -4.35
CA ALA A 436 -8.75 17.25 -3.51
C ALA A 436 -9.83 18.30 -3.24
N ASP A 437 -10.64 18.67 -4.24
CA ASP A 437 -11.79 19.57 -4.04
C ASP A 437 -12.77 19.00 -3.01
N PHE A 438 -13.09 17.71 -3.12
CA PHE A 438 -13.92 17.02 -2.13
C PHE A 438 -13.33 17.08 -0.72
N LEU A 439 -12.04 16.77 -0.56
CA LEU A 439 -11.37 16.81 0.76
C LEU A 439 -11.33 18.24 1.35
N LEU A 440 -11.16 19.24 0.49
CA LEU A 440 -11.12 20.66 0.86
C LEU A 440 -12.51 21.29 1.06
N GLY A 441 -13.59 20.58 0.70
CA GLY A 441 -14.97 21.05 0.83
C GLY A 441 -15.35 22.13 -0.20
N ARG A 442 -14.95 21.95 -1.46
CA ARG A 442 -15.17 22.90 -2.57
C ARG A 442 -16.14 22.38 -3.62
#